data_AF-A0A534T3Y8-F1
#
_entry.id   AF-A0A534T3Y8-F1
#
_cell.length_a   1.000
_cell.length_b   1.000
_cell.length_c   1.000
_cell.angle_alpha   90.00
_cell.angle_beta   90.00
_cell.angle_gamma   90.00
#
_symmetry.space_group_name_H-M   'P 1'
#
loop_
_entity.id
_entity.type
_entity.pdbx_description
1 polymer ?
#
loop_
_entity_poly.entity_id
_entity_poly.type
_entity_poly.pdbx_seq_one_letter_code
_entity_poly.pdbx_strand_id
1 'polypeptide(L)' 'MLLLLDTHAFLWWVEGAPTLSSGARRAIGTPANECLFSVASCW' A
#
# COMPACT_ATOMS: atom_id res chain seq x y z
N MET A 1 8.39 -0.25 10.01
CA MET A 1 7.29 -1.20 10.25
C MET A 1 7.20 -2.16 9.08
N LEU A 2 6.63 -3.36 9.26
CA LEU A 2 6.31 -4.27 8.16
C LEU A 2 4.82 -4.11 7.80
N LEU A 3 4.52 -3.78 6.55
CA LEU A 3 3.17 -3.54 6.04
C LEU A 3 2.86 -4.57 4.96
N LEU A 4 1.87 -5.42 5.19
CA LEU A 4 1.30 -6.25 4.13
C LEU A 4 0.16 -5.49 3.48
N LEU A 5 0.27 -5.19 2.19
CA LEU A 5 -0.75 -4.48 1.44
C LEU A 5 -1.82 -5.46 0.95
N ASP A 6 -3.09 -5.14 1.20
CA ASP A 6 -4.18 -5.74 0.44
C ASP A 6 -4.21 -5.20 -0.99
N THR A 7 -4.97 -5.85 -1.87
CA THR A 7 -4.96 -5.45 -3.29
C THR A 7 -5.55 -4.06 -3.54
N HIS A 8 -6.58 -3.63 -2.82
CA HIS A 8 -7.12 -2.28 -3.00
C HIS A 8 -6.15 -1.22 -2.50
N ALA A 9 -5.48 -1.45 -1.37
CA ALA A 9 -4.44 -0.54 -0.87
C ALA A 9 -3.30 -0.37 -1.89
N PHE A 10 -2.87 -1.46 -2.53
CA PHE A 10 -1.85 -1.42 -3.59
C PHE A 10 -2.34 -0.66 -4.83
N LEU A 11 -3.51 -1.01 -5.37
CA LEU A 11 -4.06 -0.37 -6.57
C LEU A 11 -4.27 1.13 -6.36
N TRP A 12 -4.87 1.52 -5.23
CA TRP A 12 -5.07 2.92 -4.91
C TRP A 12 -3.78 3.70 -4.68
N TRP A 13 -2.73 3.06 -4.17
CA TRP A 13 -1.41 3.68 -4.08
C TRP A 13 -0.84 3.99 -5.48
N VAL A 14 -0.86 3.00 -6.37
CA VAL A 14 -0.34 3.13 -7.74
C VAL A 14 -1.11 4.18 -8.54
N GLU A 15 -2.43 4.21 -8.39
CA GLU A 15 -3.31 5.18 -9.06
C GLU A 15 -3.32 6.56 -8.41
N GLY A 16 -2.72 6.71 -7.22
CA GLY A 16 -2.82 7.94 -6.43
C GLY A 16 -4.25 8.25 -5.95
N ALA A 17 -5.10 7.24 -5.82
CA ALA A 17 -6.54 7.41 -5.60
C ALA A 17 -6.87 8.12 -4.27
N PRO A 18 -7.87 9.02 -4.24
CA PRO A 18 -8.25 9.77 -3.03
C PRO A 18 -8.85 8.88 -1.92
N THR A 19 -9.30 7.68 -2.28
CA THR A 19 -9.81 6.64 -1.37
C THR A 19 -8.73 6.07 -0.45
N LEU A 20 -7.44 6.17 -0.83
CA LEU A 20 -6.35 5.79 0.07
C LEU A 20 -6.21 6.84 1.19
N SER A 21 -6.44 6.39 2.43
CA SER A 21 -6.38 7.27 3.60
C SER A 21 -5.02 7.97 3.74
N SER A 22 -5.02 9.16 4.34
CA SER A 22 -3.78 9.91 4.59
C SER A 22 -2.79 9.14 5.48
N GLY A 23 -3.29 8.34 6.41
CA GLY A 23 -2.49 7.43 7.24
C GLY A 23 -1.79 6.36 6.41
N ALA A 24 -2.53 5.66 5.55
CA ALA A 24 -1.97 4.62 4.69
C ALA A 24 -0.95 5.21 3.69
N ARG A 25 -1.27 6.34 3.06
CA ARG A 25 -0.36 7.03 2.14
C ARG A 25 0.96 7.42 2.82
N ARG A 26 0.90 7.95 4.05
CA ARG A 26 2.10 8.24 4.84
C ARG A 26 2.88 6.98 5.20
N ALA A 27 2.19 5.92 5.63
CA ALA A 27 2.82 4.67 6.03
C ALA A 27 3.56 4.00 4.85
N ILE A 28 2.91 3.90 3.68
CA ILE A 28 3.49 3.30 2.47
C ILE A 28 4.65 4.16 1.93
N GLY A 29 4.51 5.49 1.94
CA GLY A 29 5.54 6.41 1.43
C GLY A 29 6.73 6.64 2.38
N THR A 30 6.74 6.07 3.58
CA THR A 30 7.84 6.22 4.54
C THR A 30 8.94 5.19 4.23
N PRO A 31 10.17 5.59 3.85
CA PRO A 31 11.21 4.63 3.43
C PRO A 31 11.67 3.66 4.51
N ALA A 32 11.46 3.99 5.80
CA ALA A 32 11.76 3.11 6.93
C ALA A 32 10.71 2.00 7.14
N ASN A 33 9.62 2.01 6.37
CA ASN A 33 8.65 0.94 6.35
C ASN A 33 8.92 0.00 5.17
N GLU A 34 8.89 -1.29 5.47
CA GLU A 34 8.97 -2.33 4.46
C GLU A 34 7.55 -2.73 4.05
N CYS A 35 7.26 -2.61 2.76
CA CYS A 35 5.96 -2.97 2.18
C CYS A 35 6.08 -4.30 1.46
N LEU A 36 5.25 -5.27 1.86
CA LEU A 36 5.10 -6.56 1.21
C LEU A 36 3.80 -6.58 0.41
N PHE A 37 3.84 -7.26 -0.73
CA PHE A 37 2.66 -7.56 -1.54
C PHE A 37 2.69 -9.04 -1.91
N SER A 38 1.60 -9.75 -1.63
CA SER A 38 1.51 -11.19 -1.91
C SER A 38 1.35 -11.43 -3.40
N VAL A 39 2.04 -12.43 -3.95
CA VAL A 39 1.82 -12.88 -5.34
C VAL A 39 0.38 -13.37 -5.56
N ALA A 40 -0.27 -13.91 -4.52
CA ALA A 40 -1.67 -14.32 -4.60
C ALA A 40 -2.63 -13.13 -4.83
N SER A 41 -2.18 -11.90 -4.59
CA SER A 41 -2.94 -10.67 -4.84
C SER A 41 -2.79 -10.16 -6.28
N CYS A 42 -1.93 -10.76 -7.11
CA CYS A 42 -1.75 -10.47 -8.54
C CYS A 42 -2.66 -11.38 -9.40
N TRP A 43 -3.96 -11.08 -9.46
CA TRP A 43 -4.89 -11.76 -10.37
C TRP A 43 -4.74 -11.30 -11.82
#